data_AF-A0A7C9EPY0-F1
#
_entry.id   AF-A0A7C9EPY0-F1
#
_cell.length_a   1.000
_cell.length_b   1.000
_cell.length_c   1.000
_cell.angle_alpha   90.00
_cell.angle_beta   90.00
_cell.angle_gamma   90.00
#
_symmetry.space_group_name_H-M   'P 1'
#
loop_
_entity.id
_entity.type
_entity.pdbx_description
1 polymer ?
#
loop_
_entity_poly.entity_id
_entity_poly.type
_entity_poly.pdbx_seq_one_letter_code
_entity_poly.pdbx_strand_id
1 'polypeptide(L)'
;EFLSGGSLHPYQLEGLNFLRFSWSKQTHVILADEMGLGKTIQSIAFLASLFEEGIYPHLVVAPLSTLRNWEREFATWAPQMNVVMYVGSAQARSVIRDRSEE
;
A
#
# COMPACT_ATOMS: atom_id res chain seq x y z
N GLU A 1 -15.03 -5.24 -6.00
CA GLU A 1 -13.92 -6.08 -5.51
C GLU A 1 -12.68 -5.19 -5.55
N PHE A 2 -12.00 -4.98 -4.43
CA PHE A 2 -10.97 -3.93 -4.30
C PHE A 2 -9.55 -4.41 -4.62
N LEU A 3 -9.39 -5.71 -4.87
CA LEU A 3 -8.15 -6.33 -5.32
C LEU A 3 -8.34 -6.96 -6.70
N SER A 4 -7.35 -6.79 -7.58
CA SER A 4 -7.36 -7.35 -8.94
C SER A 4 -6.37 -8.51 -9.14
N GLY A 5 -5.39 -8.67 -8.25
CA GLY A 5 -4.29 -9.63 -8.39
C GLY A 5 -4.65 -11.09 -8.06
N GLY A 6 -5.88 -11.36 -7.64
CA GLY A 6 -6.36 -12.67 -7.17
C GLY A 6 -6.91 -12.62 -5.76
N SER A 7 -7.01 -13.78 -5.11
CA SER A 7 -7.53 -13.90 -3.75
C SER A 7 -6.40 -13.98 -2.72
N LEU A 8 -6.60 -13.35 -1.57
CA LEU A 8 -5.71 -13.48 -0.40
C LEU A 8 -5.80 -14.89 0.18
N HIS A 9 -4.67 -15.40 0.68
CA HIS A 9 -4.69 -16.61 1.49
C HIS A 9 -5.45 -16.37 2.81
N PRO A 10 -6.00 -17.42 3.46
CA PRO A 10 -6.76 -17.28 4.70
C PRO A 10 -6.02 -16.50 5.81
N TYR A 11 -4.73 -16.81 6.02
CA TYR A 11 -3.91 -16.10 7.00
C TYR A 11 -3.66 -14.62 6.63
N GLN A 12 -3.63 -14.30 5.33
CA GLN A 12 -3.51 -12.92 4.87
C GLN A 12 -4.79 -12.14 5.11
N LEU A 13 -5.95 -12.79 4.91
CA LEU A 13 -7.26 -12.22 5.22
C LEU A 13 -7.42 -11.98 6.73
N GLU A 14 -6.94 -12.89 7.58
CA GLU A 14 -6.87 -12.68 9.03
C GLU A 14 -6.03 -11.46 9.39
N GLY A 15 -4.83 -11.32 8.80
CA GLY A 15 -3.99 -10.14 8.98
C GLY A 15 -4.66 -8.84 8.51
N LEU A 16 -5.37 -8.88 7.37
CA LEU A 16 -6.16 -7.74 6.89
C LEU A 16 -7.27 -7.36 7.87
N ASN A 17 -8.03 -8.34 8.36
CA ASN A 17 -9.10 -8.11 9.34
C ASN A 17 -8.54 -7.51 10.63
N PHE A 18 -7.37 -7.97 11.09
CA PHE A 18 -6.67 -7.39 12.24
C PHE A 18 -6.27 -5.93 12.01
N LEU A 19 -5.73 -5.60 10.83
CA LEU A 19 -5.39 -4.21 10.47
C LEU A 19 -6.63 -3.31 10.43
N ARG A 20 -7.71 -3.76 9.79
CA ARG A 20 -9.01 -3.04 9.73
C ARG A 20 -9.61 -2.81 11.11
N PHE A 21 -9.62 -3.86 11.94
CA PHE A 21 -10.15 -3.78 13.29
C PHE A 21 -9.36 -2.76 14.12
N SER A 22 -8.03 -2.85 14.11
CA SER A 22 -7.16 -1.92 14.84
C SER A 22 -7.31 -0.47 14.36
N TRP A 23 -7.44 -0.27 13.04
CA TRP A 23 -7.71 1.05 12.46
C TRP A 23 -9.04 1.63 12.94
N SER A 24 -10.11 0.82 13.01
CA SER A 24 -11.41 1.26 13.55
C SER A 24 -11.36 1.67 15.03
N LYS A 25 -10.34 1.21 15.76
CA LYS A 25 -10.05 1.56 17.15
C LYS A 25 -8.98 2.64 17.28
N GLN A 26 -8.55 3.26 16.18
CA GLN A 26 -7.47 4.25 16.14
C GLN A 26 -6.18 3.76 16.84
N THR A 27 -5.90 2.46 16.74
CA THR A 27 -4.75 1.81 17.36
C THR A 27 -3.69 1.52 16.31
N HIS A 28 -2.44 1.93 16.57
CA HIS A 28 -1.31 1.64 15.70
C HIS A 28 -0.90 0.17 15.77
N VAL A 29 -0.42 -0.37 14.65
CA VAL A 29 -0.13 -1.80 14.50
C VAL A 29 1.27 -2.03 13.98
N ILE A 30 1.89 -3.12 14.45
CA ILE A 30 3.08 -3.71 13.85
C ILE A 30 2.70 -5.07 13.27
N LEU A 31 2.83 -5.23 11.95
CA LEU A 31 2.62 -6.51 11.28
C LEU A 31 3.95 -7.29 11.28
N ALA A 32 4.10 -8.20 12.24
CA ALA A 32 5.36 -8.89 12.56
C ALA A 32 5.44 -10.33 12.04
N ASP A 33 4.67 -10.67 11.00
CA ASP A 33 4.64 -12.01 10.41
C ASP A 33 6.01 -12.44 9.85
N GLU A 34 6.22 -13.74 9.66
CA GLU A 34 7.43 -14.30 9.07
C GLU A 34 7.73 -13.72 7.68
N MET A 35 9.01 -13.68 7.31
CA MET A 35 9.45 -13.25 5.99
C MET A 35 8.85 -14.17 4.91
N GLY A 36 8.39 -13.59 3.80
CA GLY A 36 7.80 -14.35 2.69
C GLY A 36 6.29 -14.58 2.78
N LEU A 37 5.64 -14.31 3.92
CA LEU A 37 4.18 -14.48 4.08
C LEU A 37 3.31 -13.39 3.39
N GLY A 38 3.92 -12.49 2.60
CA GLY A 38 3.16 -11.51 1.84
C GLY A 38 2.66 -10.30 2.63
N LYS A 39 3.42 -9.86 3.65
CA LYS A 39 3.16 -8.61 4.40
C LYS A 39 2.90 -7.39 3.50
N THR A 40 3.60 -7.31 2.37
CA THR A 40 3.40 -6.26 1.36
C THR A 40 1.98 -6.31 0.80
N ILE A 41 1.50 -7.50 0.40
CA ILE A 41 0.17 -7.68 -0.16
C ILE A 41 -0.90 -7.41 0.91
N GLN A 42 -0.71 -7.87 2.15
CA GLN A 42 -1.61 -7.55 3.28
C GLN A 42 -1.71 -6.02 3.50
N SER A 43 -0.57 -5.32 3.42
CA SER A 43 -0.53 -3.86 3.56
C SER A 43 -1.24 -3.15 2.40
N ILE A 44 -1.02 -3.59 1.16
CA ILE A 44 -1.70 -3.05 -0.02
C ILE A 44 -3.20 -3.29 0.06
N ALA A 45 -3.62 -4.50 0.44
CA ALA A 45 -5.03 -4.83 0.64
C ALA A 45 -5.69 -3.95 1.71
N PHE A 46 -4.98 -3.67 2.80
CA PHE A 46 -5.45 -2.74 3.82
C PHE A 46 -5.64 -1.33 3.25
N LEU A 47 -4.65 -0.77 2.54
CA LEU A 47 -4.76 0.56 1.94
C LEU A 47 -5.84 0.63 0.85
N ALA A 48 -5.97 -0.40 0.01
CA ALA A 48 -7.00 -0.49 -1.01
C ALA A 48 -8.40 -0.53 -0.40
N SER A 49 -8.59 -1.26 0.70
CA SER A 49 -9.88 -1.27 1.40
C SER A 49 -10.27 0.10 1.99
N LEU A 50 -9.30 0.92 2.41
CA LEU A 50 -9.55 2.29 2.87
C LEU A 50 -9.83 3.22 1.69
N PHE A 51 -9.12 3.02 0.57
CA PHE A 51 -9.32 3.78 -0.65
C PHE A 51 -10.75 3.65 -1.21
N GLU A 52 -11.33 2.45 -1.20
CA GLU A 52 -12.74 2.23 -1.59
C GLU A 52 -13.74 3.01 -0.72
N GLU A 53 -13.36 3.31 0.53
CA GLU A 53 -14.16 4.11 1.47
C GLU A 53 -13.91 5.62 1.30
N GLY A 54 -13.14 6.02 0.28
CA GLY A 54 -12.78 7.41 0.03
C GLY A 54 -11.73 7.96 1.01
N ILE A 55 -11.00 7.07 1.70
CA ILE A 55 -9.98 7.46 2.67
C ILE A 55 -8.63 7.42 1.95
N TYR A 56 -8.08 8.61 1.70
CA TYR A 56 -6.78 8.86 1.07
C TYR A 56 -6.37 10.32 1.35
N PRO A 57 -5.10 10.75 1.18
CA PRO A 57 -3.93 10.03 0.65
C PRO A 57 -3.24 9.10 1.68
N HIS A 58 -2.46 8.15 1.17
CA HIS A 58 -1.64 7.22 1.97
C HIS A 58 -0.14 7.39 1.67
N LEU A 59 0.71 7.31 2.69
CA LEU A 59 2.17 7.34 2.54
C LEU A 59 2.76 5.96 2.88
N VAL A 60 3.52 5.39 1.95
CA VAL A 60 4.32 4.18 2.16
C VAL A 60 5.79 4.55 2.13
N VAL A 61 6.49 4.33 3.24
CA VAL A 61 7.94 4.51 3.33
C VAL A 61 8.61 3.14 3.34
N ALA A 62 9.52 2.91 2.41
CA ALA A 62 10.25 1.65 2.29
C ALA A 62 11.70 1.89 1.83
N PRO A 63 12.62 0.93 2.05
CA PRO A 63 13.98 1.02 1.52
C PRO A 63 14.01 1.20 -0.01
N LEU A 64 14.98 1.98 -0.50
CA LEU A 64 15.12 2.27 -1.94
C LEU A 64 15.13 1.02 -2.82
N SER A 65 15.72 -0.07 -2.35
CA SER A 65 15.81 -1.35 -3.06
C SER A 65 14.46 -2.03 -3.26
N THR A 66 13.44 -1.75 -2.43
CA THR A 66 12.14 -2.41 -2.49
C THR A 66 11.06 -1.54 -3.14
N LEU A 67 11.32 -0.26 -3.43
CA LEU A 67 10.31 0.65 -3.99
C LEU A 67 9.74 0.16 -5.32
N ARG A 68 10.59 -0.35 -6.23
CA ARG A 68 10.13 -0.94 -7.50
C ARG A 68 9.26 -2.20 -7.29
N ASN A 69 9.51 -2.94 -6.21
CA ASN A 69 8.67 -4.08 -5.86
C ASN A 69 7.29 -3.58 -5.41
N TRP A 70 7.25 -2.58 -4.52
CA TRP A 70 6.00 -1.97 -4.08
C TRP A 70 5.16 -1.43 -5.25
N GLU A 71 5.78 -0.69 -6.17
CA GLU A 71 5.10 -0.20 -7.38
C GLU A 71 4.47 -1.33 -8.19
N ARG A 72 5.21 -2.42 -8.43
CA ARG A 72 4.70 -3.59 -9.16
C ARG A 72 3.55 -4.28 -8.42
N GLU A 73 3.67 -4.46 -7.11
CA GLU A 73 2.62 -5.08 -6.31
C GLU A 73 1.36 -4.21 -6.30
N PHE A 74 1.48 -2.88 -6.20
CA PHE A 74 0.32 -1.99 -6.35
C PHE A 74 -0.32 -2.10 -7.74
N ALA A 75 0.48 -2.07 -8.80
CA ALA A 75 -0.04 -2.23 -10.17
C ALA A 75 -0.74 -3.57 -10.41
N THR A 76 -0.34 -4.62 -9.67
CA THR A 76 -0.93 -5.95 -9.77
C THR A 76 -2.20 -6.07 -8.91
N TRP A 77 -2.12 -5.64 -7.65
CA TRP A 77 -3.15 -5.89 -6.65
C TRP A 77 -4.18 -4.77 -6.56
N ALA A 78 -3.81 -3.52 -6.79
CA ALA A 78 -4.67 -2.35 -6.70
C ALA A 78 -4.44 -1.36 -7.86
N PRO A 79 -4.63 -1.77 -9.13
CA PRO A 79 -4.38 -0.94 -10.32
C PRO A 79 -5.24 0.34 -10.38
N GLN A 80 -6.34 0.40 -9.64
CA GLN A 80 -7.22 1.56 -9.54
C GLN A 80 -6.61 2.70 -8.70
N MET A 81 -5.61 2.41 -7.87
CA MET A 81 -4.95 3.41 -7.03
C MET A 81 -3.83 4.09 -7.82
N ASN A 82 -3.85 5.43 -7.86
CA ASN A 82 -2.71 6.19 -8.41
C ASN A 82 -1.53 6.13 -7.43
N VAL A 83 -0.42 5.52 -7.85
CA VAL A 83 0.80 5.38 -7.04
C VAL A 83 1.91 6.23 -7.61
N VAL A 84 2.39 7.18 -6.81
CA VAL A 84 3.48 8.09 -7.20
C VAL A 84 4.74 7.73 -6.42
N MET A 85 5.76 7.26 -7.14
CA MET A 85 7.08 7.02 -6.53
C MET A 85 7.85 8.33 -6.36
N TYR A 86 7.95 8.82 -5.12
CA TYR A 86 8.70 10.04 -4.82
C TYR A 86 10.21 9.75 -4.62
N VAL A 87 10.93 9.59 -5.72
CA VAL A 87 12.37 9.23 -5.75
C VAL A 87 13.16 10.05 -6.78
N GLY A 88 14.49 9.94 -6.74
CA GLY A 88 15.38 10.56 -7.73
C GLY A 88 16.09 11.82 -7.20
N SER A 89 16.71 12.59 -8.10
CA SER A 89 17.42 13.83 -7.76
C SER A 89 16.48 14.93 -7.27
N ALA A 90 17.03 16.02 -6.73
CA ALA A 90 16.22 17.18 -6.32
C ALA A 90 15.38 17.74 -7.48
N GLN A 91 15.94 17.76 -8.70
CA GLN A 91 15.25 18.20 -9.91
C GLN A 91 14.11 17.24 -10.28
N ALA A 92 14.35 15.92 -10.27
CA ALA A 92 13.31 14.92 -10.55
C ALA A 92 12.14 15.03 -9.56
N ARG A 93 12.44 15.21 -8.27
CA ARG A 93 11.40 15.39 -7.25
C ARG A 93 10.65 16.72 -7.37
N SER A 94 11.28 17.76 -7.94
CA SER A 94 10.57 19.02 -8.26
C SER A 94 9.49 18.78 -9.30
N VAL A 95 9.85 18.10 -10.40
CA VAL A 95 8.90 17.76 -11.47
C VAL A 95 7.71 16.96 -10.93
N ILE A 96 7.95 16.05 -9.97
CA ILE A 96 6.86 15.29 -9.35
C ILE A 96 5.93 16.23 -8.56
N ARG A 97 6.47 17.13 -7.74
CA ARG A 97 5.64 18.08 -6.97
C ARG A 97 4.82 18.97 -7.89
N ASP A 98 5.44 19.53 -8.92
CA ASP A 98 4.79 20.46 -9.85
C ASP A 98 3.61 19.77 -10.59
N ARG A 99 3.74 18.48 -10.91
CA ARG A 99 2.66 17.67 -11.51
C ARG A 99 1.62 17.15 -10.52
N SER A 100 1.87 17.25 -9.21
CA SER A 100 0.92 16.82 -8.18
C SER A 100 -0.10 17.91 -7.83
N GLU A 101 0.17 19.15 -8.25
CA GLU A 101 -0.64 20.34 -7.96
C GLU A 101 -1.64 20.68 -9.09
N GLU A 102 -1.56 19.99 -10.23
CA GLU A 102 -2.52 20.04 -11.35
C GLU A 102 -3.55 18.90 -11.27
#